data_AF-A0A8B6UKT7-F1
#
_entry.id   AF-A0A8B6UKT7-F1
#
_cell.length_a   1.000
_cell.length_b   1.000
_cell.length_c   1.000
_cell.angle_alpha   90.00
_cell.angle_beta   90.00
_cell.angle_gamma   90.00
#
_symmetry.space_group_name_H-M   'P 1'
#
loop_
_entity.id
_entity.type
_entity.pdbx_description
1 polymer ?
#
loop_
_entity_poly.entity_id
_entity_poly.type
_entity_poly.pdbx_seq_one_letter_code
_entity_poly.pdbx_strand_id
1 'polypeptide(L)'
;MKDPHGTVERLTNALESMATKVGATSRAQDIYITLSPLVPNDFPNQAARDLFERIISSSSRSASHEQSEYEDLFSDVWKLYWLMSSNSPYR
;
A
#
# COMPACT_ATOMS: atom_id res chain seq x y z
N MET A 1 -6.28 -19.66 -8.02
CA MET A 1 -5.09 -18.83 -8.13
C MET A 1 -4.99 -18.06 -6.82
N LYS A 2 -3.93 -18.27 -6.01
CA LYS A 2 -3.88 -17.82 -4.60
C LYS A 2 -3.70 -16.31 -4.41
N ASP A 3 -3.28 -15.60 -5.46
CA ASP A 3 -3.14 -14.15 -5.49
C ASP A 3 -3.09 -13.71 -6.96
N PRO A 4 -4.24 -13.47 -7.61
CA PRO A 4 -4.28 -13.22 -9.05
C PRO A 4 -3.62 -11.90 -9.45
N HIS A 5 -3.47 -10.97 -8.52
CA HIS A 5 -2.98 -9.62 -8.78
C HIS A 5 -1.59 -9.34 -8.19
N GLY A 6 -0.96 -10.30 -7.53
CA GLY A 6 0.35 -10.12 -6.89
C GLY A 6 0.28 -9.11 -5.74
N THR A 7 -0.75 -9.19 -4.90
CA THR A 7 -0.98 -8.31 -3.74
C THR A 7 0.27 -8.15 -2.89
N VAL A 8 0.93 -9.25 -2.50
CA VAL A 8 2.12 -9.18 -1.63
C VAL A 8 3.30 -8.53 -2.36
N GLU A 9 3.55 -8.93 -3.61
CA GLU A 9 4.64 -8.39 -4.42
C GLU A 9 4.48 -6.88 -4.65
N ARG A 10 3.25 -6.42 -4.95
CA ARG A 10 2.96 -4.99 -5.11
C ARG A 10 3.15 -4.20 -3.83
N LEU A 11 2.76 -4.76 -2.68
CA LEU A 11 3.01 -4.14 -1.38
C LEU A 11 4.51 -4.06 -1.08
N THR A 12 5.29 -5.09 -1.41
CA THR A 12 6.76 -5.05 -1.32
C THR A 12 7.35 -3.96 -2.20
N ASN A 13 6.95 -3.88 -3.48
CA ASN A 13 7.43 -2.86 -4.42
C ASN A 13 7.06 -1.44 -3.98
N ALA A 14 5.87 -1.26 -3.37
CA ALA A 14 5.46 0.00 -2.78
C ALA A 14 6.38 0.41 -1.61
N LEU A 15 6.67 -0.52 -0.68
CA LEU A 15 7.58 -0.27 0.44
C LEU A 15 9.02 0.05 -0.02
N GLU A 16 9.52 -0.65 -1.04
CA GLU A 16 10.83 -0.35 -1.63
C GLU A 16 10.86 1.04 -2.27
N SER A 17 9.80 1.42 -3.00
CA SER A 17 9.67 2.75 -3.60
C SER A 17 9.65 3.85 -2.54
N MET A 18 9.00 3.60 -1.42
CA MET A 18 8.97 4.48 -0.26
C MET A 18 10.35 4.65 0.39
N ALA A 19 11.13 3.58 0.48
CA ALA A 19 12.46 3.61 1.09
C ALA A 19 13.53 4.29 0.19
N THR A 20 13.37 4.26 -1.13
CA THR A 20 14.47 4.56 -2.08
C THR A 20 14.34 5.87 -2.86
N LYS A 21 13.14 6.39 -3.13
CA LYS A 21 12.95 7.56 -4.02
C LYS A 21 13.17 8.90 -3.33
N VAL A 22 13.41 9.98 -4.07
CA VAL A 22 13.66 11.33 -3.51
C VAL A 22 12.37 12.18 -3.54
N GLY A 23 11.89 12.63 -2.37
CA GLY A 23 10.70 13.51 -2.20
C GLY A 23 9.41 12.80 -1.76
N ALA A 24 8.64 13.38 -0.82
CA ALA A 24 7.44 12.76 -0.26
C ALA A 24 6.28 12.66 -1.26
N THR A 25 6.03 13.71 -2.05
CA THR A 25 4.94 13.76 -3.04
C THR A 25 5.15 12.77 -4.19
N SER A 26 6.38 12.64 -4.69
CA SER A 26 6.71 11.65 -5.73
C SER A 26 6.51 10.22 -5.23
N ARG A 27 6.90 9.93 -3.99
CA ARG A 27 6.68 8.62 -3.36
C ARG A 27 5.18 8.29 -3.20
N ALA A 28 4.36 9.24 -2.78
CA ALA A 28 2.92 9.03 -2.61
C ALA A 28 2.22 8.67 -3.93
N GLN A 29 2.56 9.40 -5.00
CA GLN A 29 2.06 9.12 -6.34
C GLN A 29 2.48 7.72 -6.83
N ASP A 30 3.73 7.33 -6.56
CA ASP A 30 4.23 6.00 -6.93
C ASP A 30 3.53 4.87 -6.19
N ILE A 31 3.20 5.06 -4.90
CA ILE A 31 2.40 4.10 -4.13
C ILE A 31 1.02 3.94 -4.76
N TYR A 32 0.36 5.06 -5.08
CA TYR A 32 -0.93 5.03 -5.74
C TYR A 32 -0.86 4.26 -7.05
N ILE A 33 0.12 4.54 -7.91
CA ILE A 33 0.29 3.83 -9.19
C ILE A 33 0.52 2.33 -8.97
N THR A 34 1.38 1.97 -8.01
CA THR A 34 1.75 0.57 -7.74
C THR A 34 0.57 -0.25 -7.22
N LEU A 35 -0.25 0.35 -6.35
CA LEU A 35 -1.35 -0.31 -5.64
C LEU A 35 -2.72 -0.13 -6.32
N SER A 36 -2.91 0.85 -7.21
CA SER A 36 -4.17 1.09 -7.92
C SER A 36 -4.74 -0.09 -8.71
N PRO A 37 -3.95 -1.08 -9.19
CA PRO A 37 -4.51 -2.27 -9.83
C PRO A 37 -5.16 -3.26 -8.86
N LEU A 38 -4.97 -3.09 -7.55
CA LEU A 38 -5.58 -3.94 -6.53
C LEU A 38 -7.00 -3.47 -6.22
N VAL A 39 -7.85 -4.39 -5.79
CA VAL A 39 -9.21 -4.10 -5.34
C VAL A 39 -9.43 -4.60 -3.91
N PRO A 40 -10.39 -4.05 -3.15
CA PRO A 40 -10.67 -4.51 -1.78
C PRO A 40 -10.91 -6.03 -1.69
N ASN A 41 -11.51 -6.64 -2.71
CA ASN A 41 -11.76 -8.07 -2.73
C ASN A 41 -10.48 -8.93 -2.82
N ASP A 42 -9.33 -8.35 -3.14
CA ASP A 42 -8.04 -9.04 -3.12
C ASP A 42 -7.54 -9.29 -1.69
N PHE A 43 -8.14 -8.62 -0.70
CA PHE A 43 -7.78 -8.72 0.71
C PHE A 43 -8.74 -9.64 1.48
N PRO A 44 -8.21 -10.54 2.34
CA PRO A 44 -8.96 -11.68 2.87
C PRO A 44 -9.91 -11.29 4.02
N ASN A 45 -9.65 -10.20 4.72
CA ASN A 45 -10.40 -9.76 5.88
C ASN A 45 -10.72 -8.27 5.81
N GLN A 46 -11.78 -7.85 6.53
CA GLN A 46 -12.27 -6.47 6.48
C GLN A 46 -11.20 -5.46 6.92
N ALA A 47 -10.39 -5.78 7.94
CA ALA A 47 -9.33 -4.88 8.40
C ALA A 47 -8.30 -4.56 7.31
N ALA A 48 -7.90 -5.55 6.50
CA ALA A 48 -6.99 -5.34 5.38
C ALA A 48 -7.64 -4.54 4.24
N ARG A 49 -8.95 -4.71 4.01
CA ARG A 49 -9.74 -3.93 3.04
C ARG A 49 -9.80 -2.46 3.42
N ASP A 50 -10.21 -2.18 4.66
CA ASP A 50 -10.32 -0.82 5.18
C ASP A 50 -8.96 -0.11 5.14
N LEU A 51 -7.89 -0.84 5.46
CA LEU A 51 -6.53 -0.33 5.41
C LEU A 51 -6.08 -0.02 3.98
N PHE A 52 -6.38 -0.90 3.02
CA PHE A 52 -6.10 -0.66 1.60
C PHE A 52 -6.84 0.58 1.08
N GLU A 53 -8.14 0.69 1.35
CA GLU A 53 -8.95 1.84 0.92
C GLU A 53 -8.42 3.16 1.50
N ARG A 54 -7.96 3.14 2.77
CA ARG A 54 -7.30 4.28 3.39
C ARG A 54 -6.00 4.65 2.67
N ILE A 55 -5.15 3.68 2.34
CA ILE A 55 -3.89 3.90 1.61
C ILE A 55 -4.16 4.55 0.24
N ILE A 56 -5.13 4.04 -0.52
CA ILE A 56 -5.49 4.59 -1.84
C ILE A 56 -6.05 6.01 -1.71
N SER A 57 -6.90 6.25 -0.71
CA SER A 57 -7.47 7.57 -0.45
C SER A 57 -6.40 8.60 -0.04
N SER A 58 -5.45 8.20 0.80
CA SER A 58 -4.34 9.07 1.22
C SER A 58 -3.36 9.34 0.09
N SER A 59 -2.93 8.31 -0.64
CA SER A 59 -1.94 8.43 -1.72
C SER A 59 -2.44 9.15 -2.98
N SER A 60 -3.76 9.19 -3.21
CA SER A 60 -4.36 9.92 -4.33
C SER A 60 -4.49 11.43 -4.10
N ARG A 61 -4.31 11.91 -2.86
CA ARG A 61 -4.38 13.34 -2.54
C ARG A 61 -3.12 14.04 -3.06
N SER A 62 -3.25 14.75 -4.17
CA SER A 62 -2.15 15.43 -4.88
C SER A 62 -1.59 16.68 -4.17
N ALA A 63 -2.09 17.03 -2.98
CA ALA A 63 -1.66 18.22 -2.27
C ALA A 63 -0.48 17.88 -1.37
N SER A 64 0.71 18.42 -1.70
CA SER A 64 1.90 18.57 -0.86
C SER A 64 1.87 17.79 0.46
N HIS A 65 2.08 16.47 0.41
CA HIS A 65 2.10 15.69 1.64
C HIS A 65 3.13 16.25 2.60
N GLU A 66 2.66 16.63 3.78
CA GLU A 66 3.54 16.90 4.90
C GLU A 66 4.28 15.61 5.26
N GLN A 67 5.46 15.75 5.87
CA GLN A 67 6.29 14.60 6.28
C GLN A 67 5.52 13.62 7.18
N SER A 68 4.63 14.14 8.04
CA SER A 68 3.74 13.36 8.91
C SER A 68 2.74 12.50 8.12
N GLU A 69 2.08 13.06 7.10
CA GLU A 69 1.13 12.33 6.26
C GLU A 69 1.82 11.19 5.50
N TYR A 70 3.08 11.41 5.09
CA TYR A 70 3.90 10.38 4.47
C TYR A 70 4.28 9.25 5.45
N GLU A 71 4.63 9.57 6.69
CA GLU A 71 4.95 8.58 7.72
C GLU A 71 3.73 7.73 8.09
N ASP A 72 2.55 8.34 8.15
CA ASP A 72 1.28 7.62 8.34
C ASP A 72 1.00 6.68 7.16
N LEU A 73 1.17 7.16 5.93
CA LEU A 73 1.04 6.34 4.72
C LEU A 73 2.03 5.17 4.73
N PHE A 74 3.28 5.39 5.15
CA PHE A 74 4.30 4.33 5.27
C PHE A 74 3.88 3.28 6.30
N SER A 75 3.45 3.74 7.47
CA SER A 75 2.97 2.89 8.55
C SER A 75 1.82 1.99 8.08
N ASP A 76 0.91 2.54 7.28
CA ASP A 76 -0.25 1.82 6.77
C ASP A 76 0.11 0.77 5.71
N VAL A 77 0.96 1.13 4.74
CA VAL A 77 1.46 0.18 3.75
C VAL A 77 2.22 -0.95 4.43
N TRP A 78 3.04 -0.65 5.44
CA TRP A 78 3.77 -1.64 6.23
C TRP A 78 2.84 -2.60 6.99
N LYS A 79 1.81 -2.06 7.67
CA LYS A 79 0.80 -2.87 8.37
C LYS A 79 0.04 -3.77 7.40
N LEU A 80 -0.34 -3.26 6.24
CA LEU A 80 -1.06 -4.04 5.22
C LEU A 80 -0.18 -5.17 4.69
N TYR A 81 1.08 -4.89 4.37
CA TYR A 81 2.07 -5.90 4.01
C TYR A 81 2.17 -6.98 5.08
N TRP A 82 2.32 -6.61 6.35
CA TRP A 82 2.45 -7.56 7.45
C TRP A 82 1.21 -8.46 7.61
N LEU A 83 0.01 -7.88 7.49
CA LEU A 83 -1.24 -8.63 7.53
C LEU A 83 -1.34 -9.63 6.38
N MET A 84 -0.84 -9.28 5.19
CA MET A 84 -0.88 -10.15 4.02
C MET A 84 0.22 -11.22 4.07
N SER A 85 1.43 -10.88 4.49
CA SER A 85 2.58 -11.80 4.58
C SER A 85 2.45 -12.82 5.71
N SER A 86 1.76 -12.46 6.79
CA SER A 86 1.52 -13.34 7.95
C SER A 86 0.29 -14.24 7.79
N ASN A 87 -0.59 -13.93 6.82
CA ASN A 87 -1.75 -14.75 6.51
C ASN A 87 -1.36 -15.89 5.56
N SER A 88 -1.58 -17.13 6.02
CA SER A 88 -1.23 -18.38 5.34
C SER A 88 -1.80 -18.61 3.90
N PRO A 89 -2.91 -17.99 3.42
CA PRO A 89 -3.36 -18.21 2.05
C PRO A 89 -2.49 -17.57 0.96
N TYR A 90 -1.62 -16.60 1.31
CA TYR A 90 -0.73 -15.88 0.37
C TYR A 90 0.72 -16.40 0.38
N ARG A 91 1.03 -17.39 1.23
CA ARG A 91 2.20 -18.27 1.10
C ARG A 91 1.87 -19.47 0.21
#